data_AF-A0A381TT40-F1
#
_entry.id   AF-A0A381TT40-F1
#
_cell.length_a   1.000
_cell.length_b   1.000
_cell.length_c   1.000
_cell.angle_alpha   90.00
_cell.angle_beta   90.00
_cell.angle_gamma   90.00
#
_symmetry.space_group_name_H-M   'P 1'
#
loop_
_entity.id
_entity.type
_entity.pdbx_description
1 polymer ?
#
loop_
_entity_poly.entity_id
_entity_poly.type
_entity_poly.pdbx_seq_one_letter_code
_entity_poly.pdbx_strand_id
1 'polypeptide(L)'
;MQNKSGSIELRDLISHINFMPSIKIKTNESFDIGLRKFKRACEKAGIITEVRKREFYEKPTAARKRKAAAAVKREAKNQRKNRLGRPPRF
;
A
#
# COMPACT_ATOMS: atom_id res chain seq x y z
N MET A 1 -23.66 -4.62 30.46
CA MET A 1 -22.25 -4.26 30.20
C MET A 1 -21.49 -5.57 30.06
N GLN A 2 -21.16 -5.99 28.84
CA GLN A 2 -20.39 -7.21 28.60
C GLN A 2 -19.10 -6.84 27.88
N ASN A 3 -18.00 -7.10 28.58
CA ASN A 3 -16.64 -6.79 28.21
C ASN A 3 -16.25 -7.73 27.05
N LYS A 4 -16.20 -7.21 25.82
CA LYS A 4 -15.52 -7.92 24.74
C LYS A 4 -14.03 -7.70 24.89
N SER A 5 -13.40 -8.49 25.75
CA SER A 5 -11.98 -8.78 25.65
C SER A 5 -11.75 -9.44 24.29
N GLY A 6 -11.50 -8.62 23.26
CA GLY A 6 -11.02 -9.08 21.98
C GLY A 6 -9.65 -9.71 22.21
N SER A 7 -9.63 -11.03 22.34
CA SER A 7 -8.42 -11.84 22.26
C SER A 7 -7.77 -11.55 20.91
N ILE A 8 -6.77 -10.66 20.93
CA ILE A 8 -5.87 -10.46 19.80
C ILE A 8 -5.08 -11.76 19.68
N GLU A 9 -5.48 -12.61 18.74
CA GLU A 9 -4.82 -13.87 18.48
C GLU A 9 -3.37 -13.57 18.10
N LEU A 10 -2.40 -14.31 18.67
CA LEU A 10 -0.96 -14.17 18.35
C LEU A 10 -0.67 -14.33 16.83
N ARG A 11 -1.63 -14.91 16.10
CA ARG A 11 -1.67 -15.02 14.63
C ARG A 11 -1.76 -13.65 13.95
N ASP A 12 -2.49 -12.72 14.55
CA ASP A 12 -2.68 -11.35 14.03
C ASP A 12 -1.42 -10.50 14.24
N LEU A 13 -0.63 -10.79 15.27
CA LEU A 13 0.64 -10.12 15.55
C LEU A 13 1.76 -10.55 14.59
N ILE A 14 1.78 -11.82 14.18
CA ILE A 14 2.76 -12.34 13.19
C ILE A 14 2.43 -11.81 11.78
N SER A 15 1.17 -11.45 11.49
CA SER A 15 0.80 -10.81 10.22
C SER A 15 1.29 -9.36 10.08
N HIS A 16 1.62 -8.69 11.19
CA HIS A 16 2.09 -7.30 11.21
C HIS A 16 3.61 -7.14 10.98
N ILE A 17 4.38 -8.24 10.91
CA ILE A 17 5.81 -8.23 10.55
C ILE A 17 6.02 -8.65 9.08
N ASN A 18 5.10 -8.32 8.18
CA ASN A 18 5.32 -8.48 6.73
C ASN A 18 5.65 -7.13 6.10
N PHE A 19 6.89 -6.66 6.30
CA PHE A 19 7.46 -5.60 5.46
C PHE A 19 7.85 -6.11 4.07
N MET A 20 7.75 -7.42 3.82
CA MET A 20 8.05 -8.06 2.54
C MET A 20 6.78 -8.64 1.88
N PRO A 21 6.46 -8.25 0.64
CA PRO A 21 5.30 -8.78 -0.08
C PRO A 21 5.50 -10.26 -0.38
N SER A 22 4.73 -11.12 0.28
CA SER A 22 4.71 -12.57 0.03
C SER A 22 3.47 -12.96 -0.77
N ILE A 23 3.61 -13.80 -1.79
CA ILE A 23 2.49 -14.37 -2.54
C ILE A 23 2.61 -15.87 -2.58
N LYS A 24 1.52 -16.55 -2.24
CA LYS A 24 1.39 -18.00 -2.36
C LYS A 24 0.61 -18.29 -3.63
N ILE A 25 1.24 -18.93 -4.61
CA ILE A 25 0.60 -19.38 -5.84
C ILE A 25 0.01 -20.77 -5.57
N LYS A 26 -1.29 -20.95 -5.81
CA LYS A 26 -1.95 -22.26 -5.73
C LYS A 26 -1.82 -22.96 -7.09
N THR A 27 -1.71 -24.29 -7.10
CA THR A 27 -1.43 -25.14 -8.28
C THR A 27 -2.44 -25.01 -9.44
N ASN A 28 -3.58 -24.35 -9.22
CA ASN A 28 -4.62 -24.11 -10.23
C ASN A 28 -4.48 -22.74 -10.94
N GLU A 29 -3.52 -21.90 -10.54
CA GLU A 29 -3.26 -20.61 -11.19
C GLU A 29 -2.03 -20.69 -12.11
N SER A 30 -2.10 -20.02 -13.25
CA SER A 30 -0.93 -19.81 -14.11
C SER A 30 0.11 -18.91 -13.42
N PHE A 31 1.39 -19.27 -13.54
CA PHE A 31 2.53 -18.55 -12.97
C PHE A 31 2.54 -17.05 -13.32
N ASP A 32 2.12 -16.69 -14.54
CA ASP A 32 2.04 -15.30 -14.99
C ASP A 32 1.06 -14.45 -14.17
N ILE A 33 -0.02 -15.06 -13.70
CA ILE A 33 -1.00 -14.40 -12.83
C ILE A 33 -0.36 -14.15 -11.46
N GLY A 34 0.39 -15.12 -10.95
CA GLY A 34 1.17 -14.98 -9.72
C GLY A 34 2.19 -13.84 -9.79
N LEU A 35 2.95 -13.78 -10.89
CA LEU A 35 3.94 -12.73 -11.13
C LEU A 35 3.28 -11.34 -11.20
N ARG A 36 2.12 -11.23 -11.85
CA ARG A 36 1.36 -9.98 -11.91
C ARG A 36 0.86 -9.55 -10.54
N LYS A 37 0.37 -10.50 -9.73
CA LYS A 37 -0.03 -10.22 -8.34
C LYS A 37 1.18 -9.75 -7.52
N PHE A 38 2.37 -10.31 -7.76
CA PHE A 38 3.61 -9.94 -7.05
C PHE A 38 4.04 -8.52 -7.36
N LYS A 39 4.07 -8.15 -8.63
CA LYS A 39 4.35 -6.77 -9.05
C LYS A 39 3.39 -5.78 -8.38
N ARG A 40 2.08 -6.08 -8.36
CA ARG A 40 1.08 -5.25 -7.67
C ARG A 40 1.30 -5.18 -6.15
N ALA A 41 1.71 -6.27 -5.51
CA ALA A 41 2.00 -6.29 -4.08
C ALA A 41 3.23 -5.42 -3.74
N CYS A 42 4.30 -5.50 -4.53
CA CYS A 42 5.48 -4.64 -4.40
C CYS A 42 5.16 -3.15 -4.63
N GLU A 43 4.31 -2.85 -5.61
CA GLU A 43 3.82 -1.49 -5.87
C GLU A 43 2.96 -0.96 -4.71
N LYS A 44 2.06 -1.78 -4.16
CA LYS A 44 1.21 -1.43 -3.03
C LYS A 44 2.02 -1.19 -1.75
N ALA A 45 3.04 -2.01 -1.50
CA ALA A 45 3.97 -1.84 -0.40
C ALA A 45 4.87 -0.60 -0.57
N GLY A 46 4.99 -0.07 -1.80
CA GLY A 46 5.75 1.13 -2.08
C GLY A 46 7.27 0.95 -2.11
N ILE A 47 7.76 -0.30 -2.13
CA ILE A 47 9.19 -0.66 -2.06
C ILE A 47 9.99 0.04 -3.16
N ILE A 48 9.49 0.04 -4.39
CA ILE A 48 10.18 0.69 -5.52
C ILE A 48 10.31 2.21 -5.30
N THR A 49 9.30 2.82 -4.68
CA THR A 49 9.34 4.27 -4.37
C THR A 49 10.26 4.58 -3.20
N GLU A 50 10.46 3.62 -2.30
CA GLU A 50 11.35 3.75 -1.16
C GLU A 50 12.82 3.64 -1.58
N VAL A 51 13.16 2.66 -2.42
CA VAL A 51 14.50 2.52 -3.00
C VAL A 51 14.92 3.83 -3.68
N ARG A 52 14.08 4.37 -4.58
CA ARG A 52 14.35 5.64 -5.26
C ARG A 52 14.51 6.85 -4.34
N LYS A 53 13.88 6.84 -3.17
CA LYS A 53 14.04 7.92 -2.18
C LYS A 53 15.33 7.80 -1.37
N ARG A 54 15.87 6.57 -1.25
CA ARG A 54 17.08 6.25 -0.48
C ARG A 54 18.35 6.28 -1.33
N GLU A 55 18.24 6.25 -2.66
CA GLU A 55 19.36 6.34 -3.60
C GLU A 55 20.24 7.58 -3.40
N PHE A 56 19.66 8.70 -2.95
CA PHE A 56 20.37 9.96 -2.75
C PHE A 56 20.09 10.54 -1.36
N TYR A 57 21.09 11.20 -0.77
CA TYR A 57 20.89 11.94 0.46
C TYR A 57 19.90 13.09 0.24
N GLU A 58 18.75 13.02 0.90
CA GLU A 58 17.78 14.10 0.94
C GLU A 58 17.92 14.88 2.24
N LYS A 59 18.23 16.18 2.14
CA LYS A 59 18.24 17.08 3.31
C LYS A 59 16.89 16.99 4.04
N PRO A 60 16.87 16.96 5.39
CA PRO A 60 15.64 16.78 6.16
C PRO A 60 14.52 17.78 5.82
N THR A 61 14.87 19.00 5.42
CA THR A 61 13.90 20.03 4.98
C THR A 61 13.25 19.69 3.64
N ALA A 62 14.01 19.13 2.69
CA ALA A 62 13.49 18.67 1.40
C ALA A 62 12.54 17.48 1.59
N ALA A 63 12.90 16.53 2.47
CA ALA A 63 12.04 15.39 2.81
C ALA A 63 10.69 15.83 3.40
N ARG A 64 10.68 16.84 4.28
CA ARG A 64 9.44 17.42 4.82
C ARG A 64 8.58 18.07 3.74
N LYS A 65 9.17 18.88 2.86
CA LYS A 65 8.47 19.52 1.73
C LYS A 65 7.89 18.48 0.75
N ARG A 66 8.66 17.44 0.43
CA ARG A 66 8.23 16.33 -0.44
C ARG A 66 7.03 15.57 0.15
N LYS A 67 7.06 15.28 1.46
CA LYS A 67 5.94 14.62 2.16
C LYS A 67 4.68 15.48 2.16
N ALA A 68 4.79 16.78 2.43
CA ALA A 68 3.66 17.71 2.40
C ALA A 68 3.03 17.79 1.00
N ALA A 69 3.84 17.96 -0.04
CA ALA A 69 3.35 17.98 -1.42
C ALA A 69 2.67 16.66 -1.83
N ALA A 70 3.20 15.51 -1.40
CA ALA A 70 2.61 14.21 -1.67
C ALA A 70 1.25 14.02 -0.97
N ALA A 71 1.09 14.55 0.25
CA ALA A 71 -0.19 14.51 0.98
C ALA A 71 -1.25 15.36 0.28
N VAL A 72 -0.93 16.60 -0.10
CA VAL A 72 -1.84 17.50 -0.84
C VAL A 72 -2.27 16.87 -2.16
N LYS A 73 -1.32 16.29 -2.91
CA LYS A 73 -1.63 15.60 -4.18
C LYS A 73 -2.54 14.38 -3.98
N ARG A 74 -2.34 13.61 -2.90
CA ARG A 74 -3.18 12.46 -2.56
C ARG A 74 -4.60 12.89 -2.21
N GLU A 75 -4.74 13.96 -1.44
CA GLU A 75 -6.03 14.53 -1.06
C GLU A 75 -6.79 15.04 -2.29
N ALA A 76 -6.14 15.84 -3.15
CA ALA A 76 -6.74 16.31 -4.40
C ALA A 76 -7.22 15.16 -5.30
N LYS A 77 -6.44 14.06 -5.39
CA LYS A 77 -6.85 12.85 -6.12
C LYS A 77 -8.08 12.18 -5.50
N ASN A 78 -8.14 12.09 -4.16
CA ASN A 78 -9.28 11.51 -3.45
C ASN A 78 -10.54 12.36 -3.63
N GLN A 79 -10.42 13.68 -3.47
CA GLN A 79 -11.54 14.61 -3.70
C GLN A 79 -12.06 14.52 -5.13
N ARG A 80 -11.18 14.43 -6.14
CA ARG A 80 -11.59 14.23 -7.54
C ARG A 80 -12.31 12.90 -7.75
N LYS A 81 -11.86 11.82 -7.12
CA LYS A 81 -12.53 10.51 -7.17
C LYS A 81 -13.93 10.58 -6.55
N ASN A 82 -14.07 11.30 -5.44
CA ASN A 82 -15.34 11.43 -4.72
C ASN A 82 -16.30 12.42 -5.39
N ARG A 83 -15.79 13.47 -6.06
CA ARG A 83 -16.61 14.42 -6.84
C ARG A 83 -17.15 13.82 -8.12
N LEU A 84 -16.40 12.93 -8.76
CA LEU A 84 -16.86 12.19 -9.92
C LEU A 84 -17.72 11.01 -9.44
N GLY A 85 -18.98 11.28 -9.13
CA GLY A 85 -20.05 10.29 -9.31
C GLY A 85 -20.10 9.95 -10.80
N ARG A 86 -19.14 9.15 -11.28
CA ARG A 86 -19.05 8.77 -12.69
C ARG A 86 -20.41 8.18 -13.07
N PRO A 87 -21.15 8.78 -14.02
CA PRO A 87 -22.33 8.12 -14.53
C PRO A 87 -21.89 6.79 -15.14
N PRO A 88 -22.78 5.78 -15.15
CA PRO A 88 -22.48 4.49 -15.77
C PRO A 88 -21.97 4.75 -17.19
N ARG A 89 -20.80 4.19 -17.52
CA ARG A 89 -20.42 4.09 -18.93
C ARG A 89 -21.32 3.00 -19.49
N PHE A 90 -22.41 3.41 -20.14
CA PHE A 90 -23.17 2.53 -21.03
C PHE A 90 -22.21 1.94 -22.07
#